data_AF-A0AA35SUQ9-F1
#
_entry.id   AF-A0AA35SUQ9-F1
#
_cell.length_a   1.000
_cell.length_b   1.000
_cell.length_c   1.000
_cell.angle_alpha   90.00
_cell.angle_beta   90.00
_cell.angle_gamma   90.00
#
_symmetry.space_group_name_H-M   'P 1'
#
loop_
_entity.id
_entity.type
_entity.pdbx_description
1 polymer ?
#
loop_
_entity_poly.entity_id
_entity_poly.type
_entity_poly.pdbx_seq_one_letter_code
_entity_poly.pdbx_strand_id
1 'polypeptide(L)'
;MIGFAEGAKCGAIKKVFDDAYKSELSCIVVDDLERLFDYVPIGPRFSNLVLQALLVLLRKLPPTTGTVQHKLLIIGTTTFSMRDLRDTGLAGAFNTIVNVPNLQKGPEVMKVLKDSDMFSFEKNQVKALEKGLGPMSLNVGIKKLLAMIEASQLTPNPVDFLLLRLKLDARLSTTDSF
;
A
#
# COMPACT_ATOMS: atom_id res chain seq x y z
N MET A 1 14.33 -9.15 -1.70
CA MET A 1 15.24 -9.77 -2.70
C MET A 1 16.22 -8.72 -3.26
N ILE A 2 16.91 -7.98 -2.36
CA ILE A 2 17.76 -6.86 -2.74
C ILE A 2 19.05 -7.40 -3.38
N GLY A 3 19.47 -6.83 -4.51
CA GLY A 3 20.69 -7.22 -5.23
C GLY A 3 20.60 -8.52 -6.03
N PHE A 4 19.43 -9.14 -6.11
CA PHE A 4 19.24 -10.35 -6.92
C PHE A 4 19.18 -9.98 -8.40
N ALA A 5 19.90 -10.73 -9.23
CA ALA A 5 19.69 -10.73 -10.67
C ALA A 5 18.27 -11.25 -11.01
N GLU A 6 17.73 -10.85 -12.17
CA GLU A 6 16.34 -11.15 -12.56
C GLU A 6 16.01 -12.65 -12.51
N GLY A 7 16.91 -13.52 -12.98
CA GLY A 7 16.73 -14.97 -12.93
C GLY A 7 16.68 -15.52 -11.50
N ALA A 8 17.49 -14.97 -10.59
CA ALA A 8 17.47 -15.35 -9.18
C ALA A 8 16.17 -14.92 -8.50
N LYS A 9 15.62 -13.74 -8.85
CA LYS A 9 14.28 -13.32 -8.41
C LYS A 9 13.20 -14.28 -8.91
N CYS A 10 13.21 -14.61 -10.20
CA CYS A 10 12.25 -15.57 -10.77
C CYS A 10 12.30 -16.93 -10.06
N GLY A 11 13.50 -17.46 -9.82
CA GLY A 11 13.70 -18.71 -9.09
C GLY A 11 13.19 -18.64 -7.66
N ALA A 12 13.46 -17.54 -6.94
CA ALA A 12 13.00 -17.36 -5.57
C ALA A 12 11.47 -17.23 -5.49
N ILE A 13 10.84 -16.47 -6.39
CA ILE A 13 9.38 -16.35 -6.48
C ILE A 13 8.77 -17.72 -6.81
N LYS A 14 9.29 -18.40 -7.83
CA LYS A 14 8.81 -19.74 -8.21
C LYS A 14 8.88 -20.71 -7.03
N LYS A 15 9.98 -20.70 -6.27
CA LYS A 15 10.13 -21.56 -5.08
C LYS A 15 9.02 -21.31 -4.06
N VAL A 16 8.66 -20.06 -3.77
CA VAL A 16 7.56 -19.73 -2.85
C VAL A 16 6.23 -20.31 -3.33
N PHE A 17 5.93 -20.20 -4.62
CA PHE A 17 4.73 -20.80 -5.20
C PHE A 17 4.77 -22.34 -5.14
N ASP A 18 5.90 -22.95 -5.49
CA ASP A 18 6.08 -24.40 -5.45
C ASP A 18 5.94 -24.96 -4.02
N ASP A 19 6.38 -24.21 -3.00
CA ASP A 19 6.19 -24.56 -1.60
C ASP A 19 4.73 -24.38 -1.15
N ALA A 20 4.05 -23.32 -1.60
CA ALA A 20 2.63 -23.10 -1.32
C ALA A 20 1.72 -24.17 -1.94
N TYR A 21 2.09 -24.73 -3.10
CA TYR A 21 1.36 -25.82 -3.75
C TYR A 21 1.41 -27.14 -2.98
N LYS A 22 2.31 -27.31 -2.01
CA LYS A 22 2.36 -28.52 -1.18
C LYS A 22 1.31 -28.55 -0.07
N SER A 23 0.71 -27.40 0.26
CA SER A 23 -0.34 -27.29 1.27
C SER A 23 -1.73 -27.36 0.64
N GLU A 24 -2.68 -28.02 1.30
CA GLU A 24 -4.08 -28.05 0.87
C GLU A 24 -4.72 -26.64 0.90
N LEU A 25 -4.34 -25.81 1.87
CA LEU A 25 -4.74 -24.42 2.00
C LEU A 25 -3.48 -23.55 2.14
N SER A 26 -3.29 -22.59 1.25
CA SER A 26 -2.16 -21.66 1.29
C SER A 26 -2.57 -20.22 0.99
N CYS A 27 -1.80 -19.28 1.54
CA CYS A 27 -1.94 -17.85 1.28
C CYS A 27 -0.55 -17.28 0.98
N ILE A 28 -0.43 -16.55 -0.14
CA ILE A 28 0.78 -15.83 -0.51
C ILE A 28 0.47 -14.34 -0.47
N VAL A 29 1.29 -13.58 0.25
CA VAL A 29 1.28 -12.11 0.21
C VAL A 29 2.44 -11.65 -0.64
N VAL A 30 2.13 -10.95 -1.73
CA VAL A 30 3.09 -10.34 -2.65
C VAL A 30 3.09 -8.84 -2.37
N ASP A 31 3.98 -8.41 -1.49
CA ASP A 31 4.08 -7.02 -1.09
C ASP A 31 4.86 -6.19 -2.13
N ASP A 32 4.37 -4.99 -2.41
CA ASP A 32 5.03 -3.96 -3.21
C ASP A 32 5.42 -4.48 -4.61
N LEU A 33 4.39 -4.88 -5.37
CA LEU A 33 4.50 -5.56 -6.67
C LEU A 33 5.50 -4.87 -7.60
N GLU A 34 5.40 -3.56 -7.73
CA GLU A 34 6.25 -2.71 -8.57
C GLU A 34 7.74 -2.85 -8.26
N ARG A 35 8.11 -3.05 -6.99
CA ARG A 35 9.52 -3.23 -6.61
C ARG A 35 10.03 -4.63 -6.87
N LEU A 36 9.16 -5.64 -6.94
CA LEU A 36 9.60 -7.00 -7.28
C LEU A 36 10.19 -7.05 -8.69
N PHE A 37 9.54 -6.39 -9.65
CA PHE A 37 9.99 -6.29 -11.04
C PHE A 37 10.75 -4.99 -11.36
N ASP A 38 11.33 -4.32 -10.35
CA ASP A 38 12.21 -3.16 -10.51
C ASP A 38 11.60 -2.02 -11.35
N TYR A 39 10.31 -1.73 -11.14
CA TYR A 39 9.64 -0.66 -11.85
C TYR A 39 10.22 0.71 -11.49
N VAL A 40 10.49 1.50 -12.51
CA VAL A 40 10.88 2.92 -12.40
C VAL A 40 9.95 3.74 -13.30
N PRO A 41 9.24 4.75 -12.77
CA PRO A 41 8.25 5.51 -13.54
C PRO A 41 8.88 6.41 -14.61
N ILE A 42 10.13 6.86 -14.42
CA ILE A 42 10.82 7.72 -15.38
C ILE A 42 11.30 6.90 -16.57
N GLY A 43 10.68 7.12 -17.73
CA GLY A 43 10.99 6.38 -18.97
C GLY A 43 10.73 4.89 -18.80
N PRO A 44 9.47 4.49 -18.54
CA PRO A 44 9.07 3.32 -17.76
C PRO A 44 9.97 2.11 -17.99
N ARG A 45 10.77 1.78 -16.96
CA ARG A 45 11.67 0.62 -16.98
C ARG A 45 11.19 -0.40 -15.97
N PHE A 46 11.31 -1.67 -16.33
CA PHE A 46 11.03 -2.78 -15.45
C PHE A 46 11.73 -4.05 -15.96
N SER A 47 11.87 -5.01 -15.07
CA SER A 47 12.29 -6.37 -15.40
C SER A 47 11.12 -7.13 -16.04
N ASN A 48 11.07 -7.15 -17.37
CA ASN A 48 10.03 -7.89 -18.09
C ASN A 48 10.07 -9.39 -17.77
N LEU A 49 11.26 -9.96 -17.55
CA LEU A 49 11.41 -11.37 -17.18
C LEU A 49 10.66 -11.68 -15.87
N VAL A 50 10.85 -10.85 -14.83
CA VAL A 50 10.19 -11.03 -13.53
C VAL A 50 8.68 -10.78 -13.66
N LEU A 51 8.27 -9.75 -14.40
CA LEU A 51 6.85 -9.45 -14.62
C LEU A 51 6.13 -10.61 -15.31
N GLN A 52 6.69 -11.15 -16.39
CA GLN A 52 6.08 -12.28 -17.10
C GLN A 52 6.03 -13.55 -16.24
N ALA A 53 7.11 -13.85 -15.51
CA ALA A 53 7.12 -14.98 -14.57
C ALA A 53 6.02 -14.83 -13.51
N LEU A 54 5.84 -13.62 -12.96
CA LEU A 54 4.81 -13.33 -11.99
C LEU A 54 3.41 -13.48 -12.59
N LEU A 55 3.13 -12.92 -13.76
CA LEU A 55 1.84 -13.04 -14.44
C LEU A 55 1.45 -14.50 -14.72
N VAL A 56 2.43 -15.35 -15.08
CA VAL A 56 2.22 -16.79 -15.26
C VAL A 56 1.88 -17.46 -13.93
N LEU A 57 2.61 -17.15 -12.86
CA LEU A 57 2.38 -17.74 -11.55
C LEU A 57 1.05 -17.31 -10.91
N LEU A 58 0.65 -16.05 -11.08
CA LEU A 58 -0.63 -15.52 -10.58
C LEU A 58 -1.84 -16.21 -11.22
N ARG A 59 -1.72 -16.67 -12.47
CA ARG A 59 -2.79 -17.36 -13.20
C ARG A 59 -2.75 -18.88 -13.06
N LYS A 60 -1.67 -19.43 -12.50
CA LYS A 60 -1.50 -20.88 -12.38
C LYS A 60 -2.39 -21.42 -11.27
N LEU A 61 -3.22 -22.40 -11.60
CA LEU A 61 -4.05 -23.08 -10.63
C LEU A 61 -3.20 -24.01 -9.74
N PRO A 62 -3.50 -24.11 -8.43
CA PRO A 62 -2.88 -25.10 -7.55
C PRO A 62 -3.15 -26.53 -8.04
N PRO A 63 -2.20 -27.46 -7.85
CA PRO A 63 -2.38 -28.85 -8.26
C PRO A 63 -3.46 -29.54 -7.42
N THR A 64 -4.04 -30.59 -7.99
CA THR A 64 -4.85 -31.57 -7.26
C THR A 64 -3.94 -32.74 -6.91
N THR A 65 -3.91 -33.14 -5.63
CA THR A 65 -3.10 -34.28 -5.17
C THR A 65 -4.04 -35.40 -4.72
N GLY A 66 -4.09 -36.49 -5.48
CA GLY A 66 -5.08 -37.54 -5.27
C GLY A 66 -6.50 -37.01 -5.48
N THR A 67 -7.32 -37.01 -4.43
CA THR A 67 -8.70 -36.48 -4.43
C THR A 67 -8.83 -35.07 -3.84
N VAL A 68 -7.74 -34.50 -3.32
CA VAL A 68 -7.77 -33.21 -2.62
C VAL A 68 -7.41 -32.08 -3.59
N GLN A 69 -8.32 -31.12 -3.74
CA GLN A 69 -8.07 -29.88 -4.47
C GLN A 69 -7.40 -28.87 -3.55
N HIS A 70 -6.18 -28.46 -3.89
CA HIS A 70 -5.47 -27.43 -3.15
C HIS A 70 -6.07 -26.06 -3.46
N LYS A 71 -6.11 -25.17 -2.46
CA LYS A 71 -6.59 -23.80 -2.58
C LYS A 71 -5.49 -22.82 -2.22
N LEU A 72 -5.32 -21.82 -3.07
CA LEU A 72 -4.33 -20.76 -2.90
C LEU A 72 -5.04 -19.41 -2.96
N LEU A 73 -4.83 -18.59 -1.93
CA LEU A 73 -5.18 -17.17 -1.93
C LEU A 73 -3.92 -16.36 -2.21
N ILE A 74 -3.99 -15.40 -3.13
CA ILE A 74 -2.88 -14.47 -3.39
C ILE A 74 -3.36 -13.05 -3.12
N ILE A 75 -2.63 -12.34 -2.26
CA ILE A 75 -2.86 -10.94 -1.93
C ILE A 75 -1.68 -10.14 -2.45
N GLY A 76 -1.91 -9.25 -3.41
CA GLY A 76 -0.91 -8.31 -3.91
C GLY A 76 -1.13 -6.92 -3.34
N THR A 77 -0.06 -6.23 -2.93
CA THR A 77 -0.10 -4.79 -2.62
C THR A 77 0.66 -4.02 -3.70
N THR A 78 0.17 -2.83 -4.02
CA THR A 78 0.80 -1.94 -5.00
C THR A 78 0.39 -0.50 -4.75
N THR A 79 1.26 0.43 -5.13
CA THR A 79 0.98 1.88 -5.17
C THR A 79 0.56 2.35 -6.57
N PHE A 80 0.50 1.44 -7.55
CA PHE A 80 0.10 1.75 -8.91
C PHE A 80 -1.30 2.33 -9.03
N SER A 81 -1.45 3.24 -9.99
CA SER A 81 -2.76 3.67 -10.43
C SER A 81 -3.47 2.52 -11.18
N MET A 82 -4.79 2.62 -11.30
CA MET A 82 -5.55 1.67 -12.13
C MET A 82 -5.11 1.67 -13.60
N ARG A 83 -4.48 2.75 -14.08
CA ARG A 83 -3.89 2.81 -15.42
C ARG A 83 -2.64 1.92 -15.49
N ASP A 84 -1.70 2.13 -14.59
CA ASP A 84 -0.43 1.37 -14.57
C ASP A 84 -0.67 -0.13 -14.34
N LEU A 85 -1.65 -0.48 -13.51
CA LEU A 85 -2.09 -1.87 -13.32
C LEU A 85 -2.61 -2.53 -14.61
N ARG A 86 -3.29 -1.77 -15.47
CA ARG A 86 -3.76 -2.26 -16.77
C ARG A 86 -2.61 -2.37 -17.75
N ASP A 87 -1.75 -1.36 -17.80
CA ASP A 87 -0.62 -1.30 -18.73
C ASP A 87 0.41 -2.42 -18.47
N THR A 88 0.60 -2.80 -17.20
CA THR A 88 1.44 -3.95 -16.81
C THR A 88 0.77 -5.31 -16.95
N GLY A 89 -0.54 -5.35 -17.26
CA GLY A 89 -1.32 -6.58 -17.36
C GLY A 89 -1.69 -7.24 -16.03
N LEU A 90 -1.27 -6.65 -14.90
CA LEU A 90 -1.56 -7.14 -13.55
C LEU A 90 -3.04 -7.06 -13.21
N ALA A 91 -3.76 -6.05 -13.71
CA ALA A 91 -5.21 -5.91 -13.49
C ALA A 91 -6.00 -7.15 -13.94
N GLY A 92 -5.57 -7.82 -15.01
CA GLY A 92 -6.20 -9.05 -15.51
C GLY A 92 -5.59 -10.33 -14.93
N ALA A 93 -4.63 -10.24 -14.02
CA ALA A 93 -4.06 -11.40 -13.33
C ALA A 93 -4.73 -11.65 -11.96
N PHE A 94 -5.34 -10.63 -11.35
CA PHE A 94 -6.07 -10.75 -10.09
C PHE A 94 -7.58 -10.86 -10.32
N ASN A 95 -8.26 -11.65 -9.49
CA ASN A 95 -9.72 -11.80 -9.57
C ASN A 95 -10.48 -10.59 -9.03
N THR A 96 -9.89 -9.86 -8.09
CA THR A 96 -10.52 -8.70 -7.43
C THR A 96 -9.46 -7.69 -7.06
N ILE A 97 -9.78 -6.41 -7.25
CA ILE A 97 -8.94 -5.28 -6.88
C ILE A 97 -9.68 -4.48 -5.83
N VAL A 98 -9.05 -4.27 -4.68
CA VAL A 98 -9.61 -3.51 -3.56
C VAL A 98 -8.84 -2.20 -3.44
N ASN A 99 -9.53 -1.07 -3.60
CA ASN A 99 -8.92 0.24 -3.41
C ASN A 99 -8.81 0.56 -1.91
N VAL A 100 -7.62 0.95 -1.47
CA VAL A 100 -7.35 1.39 -0.09
C VAL A 100 -7.06 2.89 -0.13
N PRO A 101 -8.08 3.76 0.05
CA PRO A 101 -7.90 5.19 -0.08
C PRO A 101 -7.16 5.79 1.13
N ASN A 102 -6.49 6.91 0.89
CA ASN A 102 -5.99 7.78 1.95
C ASN A 102 -7.14 8.45 2.70
N LEU A 103 -6.83 9.01 3.89
CA LEU A 103 -7.79 9.80 4.67
C LEU A 103 -8.05 11.12 3.93
N GLN A 104 -9.33 11.41 3.74
CA GLN A 104 -9.79 12.56 2.94
C GLN A 104 -10.46 13.63 3.77
N LYS A 105 -10.96 13.29 4.96
CA LYS A 105 -11.78 14.20 5.76
C LYS A 105 -11.24 14.34 7.18
N GLY A 106 -11.41 15.53 7.76
CA GLY A 106 -11.07 15.82 9.15
C GLY A 106 -11.58 14.79 10.16
N PRO A 107 -12.86 14.35 10.10
CA PRO A 107 -13.38 13.32 11.00
C PRO A 107 -12.65 11.98 10.94
N GLU A 108 -12.13 11.59 9.78
CA GLU A 108 -11.37 10.34 9.62
C GLU A 108 -10.01 10.44 10.33
N VAL A 109 -9.32 11.57 10.17
CA VAL A 109 -8.08 11.88 10.91
C VAL A 109 -8.35 11.89 12.42
N MET A 110 -9.44 12.52 12.86
CA MET A 110 -9.82 12.55 14.27
C MET A 110 -10.11 11.14 14.82
N LYS A 111 -10.67 10.25 14.01
CA LYS A 111 -10.88 8.85 14.40
C LYS A 111 -9.55 8.13 14.59
N VAL A 112 -8.62 8.26 13.63
CA VAL A 112 -7.27 7.68 13.76
C VAL A 112 -6.52 8.23 14.98
N LEU A 113 -6.65 9.53 15.27
CA LEU A 113 -6.05 10.14 16.46
C LEU A 113 -6.61 9.55 17.77
N LYS A 114 -7.92 9.29 17.82
CA LYS A 114 -8.58 8.69 19.00
C LYS A 114 -8.20 7.23 19.18
N ASP A 115 -8.08 6.47 18.08
CA ASP A 115 -7.83 5.03 18.11
C ASP A 115 -6.34 4.67 18.20
N SER A 116 -5.42 5.60 17.87
CA SER A 116 -4.00 5.27 17.77
C SER A 116 -3.29 5.15 19.13
N ASP A 117 -3.90 5.55 20.26
CA ASP A 117 -3.29 5.65 21.61
C ASP A 117 -1.96 6.44 21.68
N MET A 118 -1.45 6.92 20.54
CA MET A 118 -0.19 7.61 20.41
C MET A 118 -0.29 9.06 20.87
N PHE A 119 -1.48 9.60 21.15
CA PHE A 119 -1.66 10.99 21.55
C PHE A 119 -2.74 11.21 22.61
N SER A 120 -2.33 11.72 23.76
CA SER A 120 -3.23 12.26 24.77
C SER A 120 -3.36 13.77 24.60
N PHE A 121 -4.11 14.22 23.58
CA PHE A 121 -4.45 15.64 23.48
C PHE A 121 -5.31 16.06 24.67
N GLU A 122 -4.99 17.21 25.27
CA GLU A 122 -5.92 17.84 26.20
C GLU A 122 -7.23 18.16 25.49
N LYS A 123 -8.35 18.21 26.23
CA LYS A 123 -9.68 18.51 25.66
C LYS A 123 -9.70 19.79 24.81
N ASN A 124 -8.88 20.79 25.17
CA ASN A 124 -8.76 22.04 24.43
C ASN A 124 -8.04 21.86 23.09
N GLN A 125 -7.00 21.03 23.05
CA GLN A 125 -6.24 20.73 21.84
C GLN A 125 -7.04 19.91 20.83
N VAL A 126 -7.83 18.94 21.31
CA VAL A 126 -8.77 18.17 20.46
C VAL A 126 -9.76 19.11 19.77
N LYS A 127 -10.38 20.03 20.52
CA LYS A 127 -11.32 21.02 19.96
C LYS A 127 -10.66 21.96 18.95
N ALA A 128 -9.42 22.38 19.23
CA ALA A 128 -8.65 23.23 18.32
C ALA A 128 -8.33 22.49 17.00
N LEU A 129 -7.96 21.21 17.08
CA LEU A 129 -7.74 20.35 15.91
C LEU A 129 -9.02 20.13 15.11
N GLU A 130 -10.13 19.78 15.76
CA GLU A 130 -11.42 19.59 15.09
C GLU A 130 -11.84 20.85 14.33
N LYS A 131 -11.70 22.03 14.96
CA LYS A 131 -11.98 23.32 14.32
C LYS A 131 -11.01 23.61 13.17
N GLY A 132 -9.73 23.30 13.34
CA GLY A 132 -8.68 23.53 12.35
C GLY A 132 -8.76 22.61 11.13
N LEU A 133 -9.24 21.38 11.32
CA LEU A 133 -9.47 20.38 10.28
C LEU A 133 -10.75 20.68 9.50
N GLY A 134 -11.81 21.16 10.15
CA GLY A 134 -13.00 21.74 9.50
C GLY A 134 -13.45 21.06 8.18
N PRO A 135 -13.81 21.81 7.13
CA PRO A 135 -14.17 21.29 5.81
C PRO A 135 -12.96 21.03 4.91
N MET A 136 -11.77 20.81 5.48
CA MET A 136 -10.55 20.68 4.70
C MET A 136 -10.54 19.37 3.91
N SER A 137 -10.21 19.45 2.62
CA SER A 137 -9.90 18.28 1.80
C SER A 137 -8.49 17.80 2.13
N LEU A 138 -8.36 16.53 2.50
CA LEU A 138 -7.10 15.91 2.87
C LEU A 138 -6.73 14.80 1.89
N ASN A 139 -5.46 14.43 1.86
CA ASN A 139 -4.98 13.25 1.18
C ASN A 139 -3.76 12.72 1.92
N VAL A 140 -4.00 12.08 3.07
CA VAL A 140 -2.92 11.60 3.94
C VAL A 140 -3.07 10.10 4.22
N GLY A 141 -2.01 9.35 3.92
CA GLY A 141 -1.92 7.94 4.29
C GLY A 141 -1.69 7.76 5.78
N ILE A 142 -2.27 6.71 6.37
CA ILE A 142 -2.21 6.45 7.82
C ILE A 142 -0.77 6.43 8.34
N LYS A 143 0.15 5.73 7.65
CA LYS A 143 1.57 5.67 8.03
C LYS A 143 2.21 7.06 8.13
N LYS A 144 1.91 7.96 7.19
CA LYS A 144 2.43 9.32 7.18
C LYS A 144 1.81 10.15 8.31
N LEU A 145 0.51 9.99 8.55
CA LEU A 145 -0.20 10.64 9.65
C LEU A 145 0.41 10.25 11.00
N LEU A 146 0.64 8.96 11.26
CA LEU A 146 1.28 8.48 12.50
C LEU A 146 2.68 9.10 12.69
N ALA A 147 3.49 9.16 11.63
CA ALA A 147 4.79 9.82 11.71
C ALA A 147 4.68 11.34 12.01
N MET A 148 3.68 12.03 11.44
CA MET A 148 3.43 13.44 11.74
C MET A 148 2.99 13.65 13.18
N ILE A 149 2.17 12.74 13.69
CA ILE A 149 1.71 12.70 15.07
C ILE A 149 2.95 12.59 15.98
N GLU A 150 3.75 11.53 15.84
CA GLU A 150 4.99 11.35 16.63
C GLU A 150 5.90 12.59 16.58
N ALA A 151 6.14 13.14 15.39
CA ALA A 151 6.96 14.34 15.24
C ALA A 151 6.38 15.57 15.95
N SER A 152 5.05 15.72 15.97
CA SER A 152 4.39 16.86 16.62
C SER A 152 4.58 16.89 18.13
N GLN A 153 4.83 15.74 18.78
CA GLN A 153 5.08 15.65 20.23
C GLN A 153 6.37 16.34 20.64
N LEU A 154 7.34 16.37 19.73
CA LEU A 154 8.65 16.97 19.99
C LEU A 154 8.63 18.48 19.79
N THR A 155 7.46 19.06 19.53
CA THR A 155 7.29 20.50 19.26
C THR A 155 6.53 21.20 20.38
N PRO A 156 6.82 22.49 20.65
CA PRO A 156 6.11 23.26 21.68
C PRO A 156 4.60 23.41 21.42
N ASN A 157 4.17 23.40 20.15
CA ASN A 157 2.77 23.56 19.74
C ASN A 157 2.35 22.40 18.80
N PRO A 158 2.01 21.22 19.35
CA PRO A 158 1.72 20.02 18.55
C PRO A 158 0.53 20.20 17.60
N VAL A 159 -0.51 20.92 18.05
CA VAL A 159 -1.73 21.18 17.26
C VAL A 159 -1.40 21.99 16.01
N ASP A 160 -0.69 23.11 16.17
CA ASP A 160 -0.36 24.00 15.05
C ASP A 160 0.58 23.31 14.06
N PHE A 161 1.54 22.54 14.57
CA PHE A 161 2.44 21.74 13.74
C PHE A 161 1.66 20.73 12.88
N LEU A 162 0.75 19.97 13.49
CA LEU A 162 -0.03 18.95 12.79
C LEU A 162 -0.96 19.58 11.75
N LEU A 163 -1.67 20.66 12.10
CA LEU A 163 -2.53 21.40 11.16
C LEU A 163 -1.73 21.98 9.99
N LEU A 164 -0.54 22.53 10.26
CA LEU A 164 0.31 23.07 9.21
C LEU A 164 0.77 21.97 8.25
N ARG A 165 1.21 20.81 8.77
CA ARG A 165 1.66 19.69 7.93
C ARG A 165 0.55 19.09 7.10
N LEU A 166 -0.63 18.89 7.68
CA LEU A 166 -1.81 18.43 6.94
C LEU A 166 -2.22 19.43 5.84
N LYS A 167 -2.11 20.74 6.10
CA LYS A 167 -2.36 21.80 5.11
C LYS A 167 -1.39 21.80 3.94
N LEU A 168 -0.11 21.57 4.20
CA LEU A 168 0.88 21.50 3.15
C LEU A 168 0.65 20.27 2.25
N ASP A 169 0.38 19.11 2.85
CA ASP A 169 0.12 17.88 2.09
C ASP A 169 -1.14 17.96 1.23
N ALA A 170 -2.22 18.53 1.76
CA ALA A 170 -3.44 18.73 1.00
C ALA A 170 -3.21 19.60 -0.27
N ARG A 171 -2.37 20.64 -0.17
CA ARG A 171 -2.05 21.51 -1.32
C ARG A 171 -1.23 20.78 -2.38
N LEU A 172 -0.28 19.94 -1.97
CA LEU A 172 0.52 19.14 -2.91
C LEU A 172 -0.32 18.11 -3.66
N SER A 173 -1.34 17.55 -3.01
CA SER A 173 -2.23 16.58 -3.66
C SER A 173 -3.15 17.18 -4.74
N THR A 174 -3.38 18.50 -4.73
CA THR A 174 -4.19 19.19 -5.76
C THR A 174 -3.40 19.53 -7.03
N THR A 175 -2.07 19.44 -6.99
CA THR A 175 -1.21 19.74 -8.15
C THR A 175 -0.87 18.53 -9.02
N ASP A 176 -1.09 17.30 -8.52
CA ASP A 176 -0.75 16.05 -9.22
C ASP A 176 -1.93 15.39 -9.96
N SER A 177 -3.06 16.09 -10.10
CA SER A 177 -4.21 15.63 -10.90
C SER A 177 -4.16 16.18 -12.32
N PHE A 178 -3.21 15.69 -13.14
CA PHE A 178 -3.20 15.82 -14.60
C PHE A 178 -2.68 14.54 -15.26
#